data_AF-A0A9Q0FRR4-F1
#
_entry.id   AF-A0A9Q0FRR4-F1
#
_cell.length_a   1.000
_cell.length_b   1.000
_cell.length_c   1.000
_cell.angle_alpha   90.00
_cell.angle_beta   90.00
_cell.angle_gamma   90.00
#
_symmetry.space_group_name_H-M   'P 1'
#
loop_
_entity.id
_entity.type
_entity.pdbx_description
1 polymer ?
#
loop_
_entity_poly.entity_id
_entity_poly.type
_entity_poly.pdbx_seq_one_letter_code
_entity_poly.pdbx_strand_id
1 'polypeptide(L)'
;ICNLSEVRIEGLETLDYLDNLHQRERFTEQGDALTFESERERFTEQGDALTFESELDRVYIRSPNVIAVLDHERKRAYVIRKEGLPDVAVVWNPWEKKSKAMTDLCVDGAAIEKPITLKPGEEWTGRLELSARITSRILRLDVSFLLLPL
;
A
#
# COMPACT_ATOMS: atom_id res chain seq x y z
N ILE A 1 14.64 12.18 8.32
CA ILE A 1 14.32 10.74 8.22
C ILE A 1 12.85 10.61 8.62
N CYS A 2 12.03 9.92 7.83
CA CYS A 2 10.63 9.66 8.19
C CYS A 2 10.60 8.39 9.05
N ASN A 3 9.99 8.43 10.23
CA ASN A 3 9.81 7.21 11.01
C ASN A 3 8.64 6.42 10.41
N LEU A 4 8.94 5.31 9.74
CA LEU A 4 7.91 4.48 9.09
C LEU A 4 7.20 3.54 10.05
N SER A 5 7.69 3.39 11.30
CA SER A 5 6.97 2.64 12.34
C SER A 5 5.60 3.26 12.66
N GLU A 6 5.44 4.56 12.38
CA GLU A 6 4.22 5.33 12.60
C GLU A 6 3.40 5.53 11.31
N VAL A 7 3.80 4.88 10.21
CA VAL A 7 3.07 4.93 8.94
C VAL A 7 2.22 3.67 8.78
N ARG A 8 0.94 3.87 8.46
CA ARG A 8 -0.03 2.80 8.20
C ARG A 8 -0.60 2.95 6.81
N ILE A 9 -0.78 1.86 6.08
CA ILE A 9 -1.53 1.86 4.82
C ILE A 9 -2.86 1.14 5.03
N GLU A 10 -3.95 1.83 4.68
CA GLU A 10 -5.31 1.32 4.70
C GLU A 10 -5.85 1.06 3.28
N GLY A 11 -6.68 0.01 3.14
CA GLY A 11 -7.34 -0.40 1.90
C GLY A 11 -6.65 -1.53 1.14
N LEU A 12 -5.57 -2.10 1.71
CA LEU A 12 -4.83 -3.22 1.12
C LEU A 12 -4.93 -4.50 1.96
N GLU A 13 -5.70 -4.43 3.05
CA GLU A 13 -5.92 -5.55 3.95
C GLU A 13 -6.56 -6.69 3.16
N THR A 14 -6.24 -7.93 3.52
CA THR A 14 -6.89 -9.13 2.97
C THR A 14 -6.61 -9.42 1.49
N LEU A 15 -5.88 -8.53 0.80
CA LEU A 15 -5.58 -8.70 -0.61
C LEU A 15 -4.48 -9.72 -0.86
N ASP A 16 -4.55 -10.32 -2.04
CA ASP A 16 -3.43 -11.05 -2.61
C ASP A 16 -2.34 -10.07 -3.04
N TYR A 17 -1.09 -10.42 -2.81
CA TYR A 17 0.04 -9.65 -3.32
C TYR A 17 1.11 -10.56 -3.94
N LEU A 18 1.90 -9.99 -4.86
CA LEU A 18 3.13 -10.58 -5.37
C LEU A 18 4.30 -9.94 -4.66
N ASP A 19 5.18 -10.73 -4.06
CA ASP A 19 6.39 -10.22 -3.42
C ASP A 19 7.58 -10.31 -4.38
N ASN A 20 8.08 -9.16 -4.84
CA ASN A 20 9.21 -9.09 -5.76
C ASN A 20 10.52 -9.56 -5.11
N LEU A 21 10.66 -9.50 -3.78
CA LEU A 21 11.81 -10.03 -3.05
C LEU A 21 11.81 -11.56 -3.04
N HIS A 22 10.62 -12.17 -3.13
CA HIS A 22 10.41 -13.62 -3.17
C HIS A 22 10.02 -14.10 -4.57
N GLN A 23 10.65 -13.56 -5.62
CA GLN A 23 10.46 -14.00 -7.01
C GLN A 23 9.00 -13.93 -7.50
N ARG A 24 8.22 -12.98 -6.99
CA ARG A 24 6.79 -12.78 -7.28
C ARG A 24 5.91 -13.96 -6.83
N GLU A 25 6.31 -14.65 -5.78
CA GLU A 25 5.43 -15.58 -5.09
C GLU A 25 4.19 -14.84 -4.57
N ARG A 26 3.05 -15.54 -4.61
CA ARG A 26 1.74 -14.99 -4.26
C ARG A 26 1.42 -15.31 -2.82
N PHE A 27 1.06 -14.26 -2.09
CA PHE A 27 0.67 -14.31 -0.70
C PHE A 27 -0.65 -13.57 -0.48
N THR A 28 -1.23 -13.71 0.70
CA THR A 28 -2.44 -12.97 1.11
C THR A 28 -2.15 -12.28 2.44
N GLU A 29 -2.45 -10.99 2.58
CA GLU A 29 -2.15 -10.23 3.81
C GLU A 29 -2.76 -10.84 5.09
N GLN A 30 -3.90 -11.54 4.98
CA GLN A 30 -4.49 -12.27 6.11
C GLN A 30 -3.75 -13.56 6.49
N GLY A 31 -2.97 -14.14 5.57
CA GLY A 31 -2.14 -15.32 5.78
C GLY A 31 -0.68 -15.00 6.16
N ASP A 32 -0.26 -13.76 5.91
CA ASP A 32 1.12 -13.31 6.00
C ASP A 32 1.39 -12.33 7.15
N ALA A 33 0.64 -12.48 8.24
CA ALA A 33 1.27 -12.40 9.55
C ALA A 33 2.25 -13.59 9.70
N LEU A 34 3.24 -13.68 8.80
CA LEU A 34 4.41 -14.53 8.93
C LEU A 34 5.24 -13.89 10.02
N THR A 35 4.83 -14.18 11.25
CA THR A 35 5.74 -14.37 12.36
C THR A 35 6.88 -15.26 11.86
N PHE A 36 8.00 -14.65 11.47
CA PHE A 36 9.27 -15.32 11.63
C PHE A 36 9.44 -15.48 13.15
N GLU A 37 9.14 -16.68 13.63
CA GLU A 37 9.38 -17.07 15.02
C GLU A 37 10.89 -17.01 15.32
N SER A 38 11.43 -15.84 15.66
CA SER A 38 12.56 -15.71 16.58
C SER A 38 12.77 -14.25 17.01
N GLU A 39 11.90 -13.80 17.91
CA GLU A 39 12.18 -13.13 19.18
C GLU A 39 11.04 -12.17 19.52
N ARG A 40 10.47 -12.40 20.70
CA ARG A 40 9.26 -11.78 21.22
C ARG A 40 9.32 -10.25 21.20
N GLU A 41 8.25 -9.63 20.71
CA GLU A 41 7.30 -8.91 21.56
C GLU A 41 5.91 -8.89 20.90
N ARG A 42 4.92 -9.36 21.66
CA ARG A 42 3.51 -9.39 21.24
C ARG A 42 3.00 -7.96 21.05
N PHE A 43 2.70 -7.59 19.82
CA PHE A 43 1.76 -6.51 19.53
C PHE A 43 0.53 -7.08 18.84
N THR A 44 -0.37 -7.65 19.65
CA THR A 44 -1.78 -7.71 19.27
C THR A 44 -2.36 -6.32 19.40
N GLU A 45 -2.29 -5.53 18.33
CA GLU A 45 -3.10 -4.32 18.18
C GLU A 45 -3.76 -4.33 16.80
N GLN A 46 -4.88 -5.06 16.73
CA GLN A 46 -6.03 -4.75 15.88
C GLN A 46 -5.76 -4.58 14.37
N GLY A 47 -5.08 -5.56 13.77
CA GLY A 47 -5.56 -6.34 12.60
C GLY A 47 -6.00 -5.69 11.29
N ASP A 48 -5.92 -4.37 11.09
CA ASP A 48 -6.55 -3.70 9.94
C ASP A 48 -5.61 -2.78 9.12
N ALA A 49 -4.28 -2.81 9.28
CA ALA A 49 -3.39 -1.95 8.48
C ALA A 49 -1.97 -2.53 8.26
N LEU A 50 -1.38 -2.27 7.09
CA LEU A 50 0.00 -2.67 6.75
C LEU A 50 1.02 -1.81 7.51
N THR A 51 2.04 -2.45 8.09
CA THR A 51 3.16 -1.81 8.80
C THR A 51 4.52 -2.22 8.20
N PHE A 52 5.56 -1.41 8.42
CA PHE A 52 6.88 -1.58 7.79
C PHE A 52 7.94 -1.99 8.82
N GLU A 53 8.32 -3.26 8.84
CA GLU A 53 9.36 -3.79 9.73
C GLU A 53 10.68 -4.09 9.01
N SER A 54 10.60 -4.45 7.71
CA SER A 54 11.75 -4.79 6.85
C SER A 54 11.47 -4.40 5.39
N GLU A 55 12.50 -4.46 4.53
CA GLU A 55 12.39 -4.15 3.10
C GLU A 55 11.14 -4.79 2.49
N LEU A 56 10.41 -3.98 1.72
CA LEU A 56 9.12 -4.34 1.16
C LEU A 56 9.11 -4.00 -0.33
N ASP A 57 8.77 -4.97 -1.17
CA ASP A 57 8.52 -4.72 -2.60
C ASP A 57 7.34 -5.60 -3.03
N ARG A 58 6.12 -5.11 -2.78
CA ARG A 58 4.88 -5.87 -2.95
C ARG A 58 4.00 -5.23 -4.00
N VAL A 59 3.33 -6.07 -4.79
CA VAL A 59 2.27 -5.65 -5.71
C VAL A 59 0.95 -6.27 -5.29
N TYR A 60 0.07 -5.44 -4.74
CA TYR A 60 -1.29 -5.79 -4.35
C TYR A 60 -2.19 -5.88 -5.57
N ILE A 61 -2.73 -7.07 -5.77
CA ILE A 61 -3.51 -7.43 -6.94
C ILE A 61 -4.98 -7.07 -6.73
N ARG A 62 -5.64 -6.56 -7.79
CA ARG A 62 -7.07 -6.21 -7.76
C ARG A 62 -7.41 -5.28 -6.58
N SER A 63 -6.53 -4.31 -6.31
CA SER A 63 -6.66 -3.41 -5.18
C SER A 63 -7.82 -2.42 -5.36
N PRO A 64 -8.42 -1.92 -4.26
CA PRO A 64 -9.42 -0.87 -4.31
C PRO A 64 -8.92 0.39 -5.01
N ASN A 65 -9.85 1.19 -5.55
CA ASN A 65 -9.48 2.42 -6.24
C ASN A 65 -9.04 3.56 -5.32
N VAL A 66 -9.14 3.38 -4.00
CA VAL A 66 -8.74 4.37 -3.01
C VAL A 66 -7.91 3.70 -1.93
N ILE A 67 -6.73 4.24 -1.69
CA ILE A 67 -5.78 3.79 -0.68
C ILE A 67 -5.40 4.99 0.18
N ALA A 68 -5.28 4.80 1.48
CA ALA A 68 -4.86 5.83 2.41
C ALA A 68 -3.52 5.47 3.04
N VAL A 69 -2.60 6.43 3.08
CA VAL A 69 -1.33 6.35 3.82
C VAL A 69 -1.41 7.33 4.97
N LEU A 70 -1.44 6.81 6.19
CA LEU A 70 -1.56 7.58 7.42
C LEU A 70 -0.18 7.72 8.06
N ASP A 71 0.30 8.95 8.18
CA ASP A 71 1.53 9.30 8.88
C ASP A 71 1.15 9.89 10.25
N HIS A 72 1.19 9.03 11.28
CA HIS A 72 0.77 9.39 12.63
C HIS A 72 1.70 10.41 13.29
N GLU A 73 3.02 10.26 13.08
CA GLU A 73 4.05 11.16 13.59
C GLU A 73 3.81 12.59 13.11
N ARG A 74 3.57 12.76 11.80
CA ARG A 74 3.39 14.07 11.18
C ARG A 74 1.96 14.56 11.15
N LYS A 75 1.00 13.75 11.62
CA LYS A 75 -0.44 14.02 11.58
C LYS A 75 -0.90 14.41 10.17
N ARG A 76 -0.51 13.59 9.20
CA ARG A 76 -0.87 13.76 7.79
C ARG A 76 -1.45 12.47 7.24
N ALA A 77 -2.40 12.62 6.33
CA ALA A 77 -2.90 11.50 5.54
C ALA A 77 -2.70 11.83 4.06
N TYR A 78 -2.22 10.85 3.31
CA TYR A 78 -2.18 10.88 1.86
C TYR A 78 -3.25 9.93 1.33
N VAL A 79 -4.11 10.42 0.44
CA VAL A 79 -5.10 9.59 -0.23
C VAL A 79 -4.71 9.46 -1.68
N ILE A 80 -4.56 8.22 -2.11
CA ILE A 80 -4.22 7.83 -3.47
C ILE A 80 -5.50 7.31 -4.11
N ARG A 81 -5.90 7.90 -5.23
CA ARG A 81 -7.04 7.47 -6.03
C ARG A 81 -6.54 6.98 -7.38
N LYS A 82 -7.03 5.83 -7.81
CA LYS A 82 -6.66 5.24 -9.10
C LYS A 82 -7.87 4.94 -9.96
N GLU A 83 -7.73 5.16 -11.26
CA GLU A 83 -8.69 4.79 -12.30
C GLU A 83 -7.93 4.10 -13.44
N GLY A 84 -8.51 3.06 -14.03
CA GLY A 84 -7.88 2.29 -15.11
C GLY A 84 -6.70 1.40 -14.67
N LEU A 85 -6.26 1.48 -13.41
CA LEU A 85 -5.14 0.73 -12.83
C LEU A 85 -5.68 -0.34 -11.86
N PRO A 86 -5.60 -1.65 -12.17
CA PRO A 86 -6.19 -2.70 -11.35
C PRO A 86 -5.40 -3.04 -10.09
N ASP A 87 -4.10 -2.80 -10.07
CA ASP A 87 -3.18 -3.21 -9.01
C ASP A 87 -2.54 -1.99 -8.33
N VAL A 88 -1.88 -2.18 -7.20
CA VAL A 88 -1.05 -1.16 -6.53
C VAL A 88 0.28 -1.75 -6.10
N ALA A 89 1.38 -1.05 -6.40
CA ALA A 89 2.70 -1.37 -5.90
C ALA A 89 2.97 -0.58 -4.61
N VAL A 90 3.46 -1.27 -3.58
CA VAL A 90 3.99 -0.67 -2.36
C VAL A 90 5.45 -1.08 -2.26
N VAL A 91 6.33 -0.09 -2.35
CA VAL A 91 7.77 -0.29 -2.28
C VAL A 91 8.33 0.52 -1.14
N TRP A 92 9.04 -0.16 -0.25
CA TRP A 92 9.86 0.45 0.77
C TRP A 92 11.25 -0.19 0.80
N ASN A 93 12.29 0.61 0.54
CA ASN A 93 13.66 0.16 0.60
C ASN A 93 14.43 0.84 1.76
N PRO A 94 14.64 0.16 2.90
CA PRO A 94 15.61 0.57 3.90
C PRO A 94 17.02 0.29 3.37
N TRP A 95 17.58 1.25 2.64
CA TRP A 95 18.94 1.17 2.11
C TRP A 95 20.00 0.99 3.22
N GLU A 96 20.27 -0.23 3.66
CA GLU A 96 21.34 -0.44 4.65
C GLU A 96 22.74 -0.45 4.03
N LYS A 97 22.90 -0.79 2.74
CA LYS A 97 24.25 -1.04 2.18
C LYS A 97 24.75 -0.10 1.09
N LYS A 98 23.93 0.72 0.40
CA LYS A 98 24.42 1.53 -0.74
C LYS A 98 23.84 2.94 -0.97
N SER A 99 22.90 3.45 -0.18
CA SER A 99 22.41 4.82 -0.37
C SER A 99 22.09 5.48 0.98
N LYS A 100 22.87 6.49 1.34
CA LYS A 100 22.73 7.24 2.59
C LYS A 100 21.67 8.36 2.52
N ALA A 101 20.84 8.43 1.48
CA ALA A 101 20.15 9.67 1.16
C ALA A 101 18.62 9.65 1.22
N MET A 102 17.92 8.53 0.97
CA MET A 102 16.45 8.58 0.85
C MET A 102 15.79 7.27 1.35
N THR A 103 15.16 7.33 2.53
CA THR A 103 14.20 6.33 3.01
C THR A 103 12.86 6.69 2.39
N ASP A 104 12.61 6.24 1.17
CA ASP A 104 11.38 6.57 0.44
C ASP A 104 10.40 5.40 0.51
N LEU A 105 9.18 5.71 0.95
CA LEU A 105 8.01 4.87 0.77
C LEU A 105 7.32 5.31 -0.53
N CYS A 106 7.14 4.37 -1.46
CA CYS A 106 6.41 4.57 -2.69
C CYS A 106 5.12 3.75 -2.68
N VAL A 107 4.00 4.37 -3.02
CA VAL A 107 2.72 3.71 -3.25
C VAL A 107 2.20 4.20 -4.59
N ASP A 108 2.05 3.30 -5.54
CA ASP A 108 1.76 3.64 -6.94
C ASP A 108 0.71 2.70 -7.55
N GLY A 109 -0.07 3.20 -8.52
CA GLY A 109 -1.04 2.40 -9.24
C GLY A 109 -0.38 1.60 -10.37
N ALA A 110 -0.81 0.36 -10.58
CA ALA A 110 -0.15 -0.57 -11.49
C ALA A 110 -1.14 -1.46 -12.27
N ALA A 111 -0.64 -2.12 -13.31
CA ALA A 111 -1.35 -3.14 -14.09
C ALA A 111 -0.40 -4.32 -14.36
N ILE A 112 -0.21 -5.18 -13.36
CA ILE A 112 0.87 -6.17 -13.29
C ILE A 112 0.35 -7.61 -13.34
N GLU A 113 -0.75 -7.95 -12.64
CA GLU A 113 -1.30 -9.31 -12.70
C GLU A 113 -1.79 -9.63 -14.11
N LYS A 114 -2.50 -8.68 -14.70
CA LYS A 114 -3.10 -8.79 -16.03
C LYS A 114 -2.61 -7.64 -16.89
N PRO A 115 -1.62 -7.88 -17.77
CA PRO A 115 -1.15 -6.86 -18.69
C PRO A 115 -2.29 -6.31 -19.55
N ILE A 116 -2.32 -4.98 -19.70
CA ILE A 116 -3.26 -4.33 -20.60
C ILE A 116 -2.91 -4.71 -22.04
N THR A 117 -3.86 -5.32 -22.75
CA THR A 117 -3.70 -5.72 -24.15
C THR A 117 -4.59 -4.83 -25.00
N LEU A 118 -4.01 -4.17 -26.01
CA LEU A 118 -4.72 -3.28 -26.94
C LEU A 118 -4.68 -3.84 -28.35
N LYS A 119 -5.81 -3.74 -29.05
CA LYS A 119 -5.91 -3.98 -30.50
C LYS A 119 -5.53 -2.72 -31.27
N PRO A 120 -5.23 -2.82 -32.58
CA PRO A 120 -5.00 -1.64 -33.40
C PRO A 120 -6.15 -0.63 -33.31
N GLY A 121 -5.83 0.61 -32.94
CA GLY A 121 -6.80 1.70 -32.77
C GLY A 121 -7.46 1.78 -31.40
N GLU A 122 -7.15 0.88 -30.46
CA GLU A 122 -7.58 1.01 -29.06
C GLU A 122 -6.61 1.88 -28.25
N GLU A 123 -7.15 2.59 -27.27
CA GLU A 123 -6.40 3.41 -26.32
C GLU A 123 -6.71 2.95 -24.89
N TRP A 124 -5.74 3.11 -24.00
CA TRP A 124 -5.94 2.90 -22.56
C TRP A 124 -5.42 4.10 -21.79
N THR A 125 -6.13 4.43 -20.71
CA THR A 125 -5.78 5.51 -19.79
C THR A 125 -5.76 4.96 -18.37
N GLY A 126 -4.63 5.12 -17.70
CA GLY A 126 -4.52 5.02 -16.26
C GLY A 126 -4.42 6.41 -15.65
N ARG A 127 -5.08 6.64 -14.52
CA ARG A 127 -5.01 7.90 -13.76
C ARG A 127 -4.69 7.60 -12.32
N LEU A 128 -3.75 8.37 -11.77
CA LEU A 128 -3.41 8.36 -10.36
C LEU A 128 -3.54 9.78 -9.82
N GLU A 129 -4.26 9.94 -8.72
CA GLU A 129 -4.38 11.21 -8.00
C GLU A 129 -3.86 11.05 -6.59
N LEU A 130 -2.92 11.93 -6.21
CA LEU A 130 -2.40 12.02 -4.86
C LEU A 130 -2.96 13.28 -4.19
N SER A 131 -3.55 13.13 -3.00
CA SER A 131 -4.00 14.27 -2.20
C SER A 131 -3.49 14.18 -0.78
N ALA A 132 -2.97 15.30 -0.26
CA ALA A 132 -2.53 15.40 1.13
C ALA A 132 -3.62 16.09 1.98
N ARG A 133 -3.82 15.57 3.19
CA ARG A 133 -4.73 16.12 4.20
C ARG A 133 -3.95 16.31 5.50
N ILE A 134 -3.95 17.53 6.04
CA ILE A 134 -3.49 17.78 7.40
C ILE A 134 -4.60 17.32 8.32
N THR A 135 -4.28 16.48 9.31
CA THR A 135 -5.28 15.97 10.23
C THR A 135 -5.10 16.56 11.64
N SER A 136 -6.16 17.15 12.18
CA SER A 136 -6.20 17.63 13.58
C SER A 136 -6.54 16.53 14.58
N ARG A 137 -7.10 15.41 14.10
CA ARG A 137 -7.34 14.15 14.82
C ARG A 137 -7.35 13.03 13.78
N ILE A 138 -6.53 12.00 13.95
CA ILE A 138 -6.55 10.79 13.11
C ILE A 138 -7.84 10.02 13.44
N LEU A 139 -8.95 10.54 12.93
CA LEU A 139 -10.16 9.77 12.74
C LEU A 139 -9.83 8.82 11.59
N ARG A 140 -10.19 7.54 11.71
CA ARG A 140 -10.24 6.62 10.58
C ARG A 140 -10.80 7.40 9.39
N LEU A 141 -10.03 7.50 8.32
CA LEU A 141 -10.60 7.96 7.07
C LEU A 141 -11.55 6.83 6.67
N ASP A 142 -12.81 6.92 7.08
CA ASP A 142 -13.81 5.96 6.63
C ASP A 142 -13.85 6.05 5.11
N VAL A 143 -13.16 5.13 4.43
CA VAL A 143 -13.25 4.89 2.98
C VAL A 143 -14.58 4.19 2.68
N SER A 144 -15.64 4.60 3.37
CA SER A 144 -17.01 4.21 3.11
C SER A 144 -17.52 5.16 2.03
N PHE A 145 -17.31 4.82 0.76
CA PHE A 145 -18.13 5.41 -0.28
C PHE A 145 -19.59 5.11 0.03
N LEU A 146 -20.35 6.15 0.34
CA LEU A 146 -21.81 6.13 0.39
C LEU A 146 -22.33 5.54 -0.94
N LEU A 147 -22.68 4.25 -0.91
CA LEU A 147 -23.72 3.71 -1.78
C LEU A 147 -25.04 4.30 -1.28
N LEU A 148 -25.42 5.48 -1.77
CA LEU A 148 -26.82 5.86 -1.79
C LEU A 148 -27.36 5.54 -3.19
N PRO A 149 -28.33 4.61 -3.31
CA PRO A 149 -29.05 4.43 -4.56
C PRO A 149 -29.93 5.66 -4.80
N LEU A 150 -29.99 6.11 -6.05
CA LEU A 150 -31.09 6.93 -6.55
C LEU A 150 -32.35 6.07 -6.69
#